data_AF-A0A4P8KBB5-F1
#
_entry.id   AF-A0A4P8KBB5-F1
#
_cell.length_a   1.000
_cell.length_b   1.000
_cell.length_c   1.000
_cell.angle_alpha   90.00
_cell.angle_beta   90.00
_cell.angle_gamma   90.00
#
_symmetry.space_group_name_H-M   'P 1'
#
loop_
_entity.id
_entity.type
_entity.pdbx_description
1 polymer ?
#
loop_
_entity_poly.entity_id
_entity_poly.type
_entity_poly.pdbx_seq_one_letter_code
_entity_poly.pdbx_strand_id
1 'polypeptide(L)'
;MEIGKQIKEHRKRMEWTQKGLAAKLNVSDKTISSWETGRTYPELSLLVELSELFNTSLDELLKGDEEVVKRIDKDVKLKKVYKYGLIATLLIVFSGIIFLTQYQNQNQWVDRFNPFMEMKIGYATLPTSVTYNDGKKYKEDGKKEQYPDPYKNIWVADDPFGEGMLLDFQGGQAPEGKNYALVQHKGTYVRRISFISWKSIPGVYRDIMSKDYFEVPSMKE
;
A
#
# COMPACT_ATOMS: atom_id res chain seq x y z
N MET A 1 -13.15 -4.08 48.36
CA MET A 1 -13.25 -5.07 47.28
C MET A 1 -13.61 -6.39 47.92
N GLU A 2 -14.75 -6.92 47.55
CA GLU A 2 -15.25 -8.17 48.08
C GLU A 2 -14.45 -9.38 47.56
N ILE A 3 -13.97 -9.37 46.32
CA ILE A 3 -13.14 -10.41 45.72
C ILE A 3 -11.87 -10.70 46.53
N GLY A 4 -11.19 -9.66 47.02
CA GLY A 4 -9.98 -9.82 47.84
C GLY A 4 -10.26 -10.54 49.16
N LYS A 5 -11.41 -10.25 49.77
CA LYS A 5 -11.88 -10.95 50.98
C LYS A 5 -12.29 -12.38 50.65
N GLN A 6 -13.03 -12.59 49.57
CA GLN A 6 -13.42 -13.93 49.12
C GLN A 6 -12.21 -14.82 48.85
N ILE A 7 -11.20 -14.34 48.11
CA ILE A 7 -9.94 -15.06 47.87
C ILE A 7 -9.29 -15.46 49.20
N LYS A 8 -9.22 -14.53 50.15
CA LYS A 8 -8.64 -14.78 51.48
C LYS A 8 -9.43 -15.81 52.28
N GLU A 9 -10.75 -15.77 52.21
CA GLU A 9 -11.65 -16.70 52.89
C GLU A 9 -11.55 -18.11 52.31
N HIS A 10 -11.63 -18.27 50.98
CA HIS A 10 -11.43 -19.56 50.32
C HIS A 10 -10.04 -20.13 50.58
N ARG A 11 -8.98 -19.31 50.47
CA ARG A 11 -7.61 -19.74 50.79
C ARG A 11 -7.51 -20.28 52.22
N LYS A 12 -8.09 -19.58 53.18
CA LYS A 12 -8.09 -19.99 54.60
C LYS A 12 -8.88 -21.27 54.82
N ARG A 13 -10.03 -21.45 54.15
CA ARG A 13 -10.83 -22.69 54.21
C ARG A 13 -10.06 -23.90 53.69
N MET A 14 -9.20 -23.69 52.69
CA MET A 14 -8.32 -24.73 52.15
C MET A 14 -6.99 -24.86 52.92
N GLU A 15 -6.82 -24.14 54.03
CA GLU A 15 -5.60 -24.13 54.86
C GLU A 15 -4.31 -23.75 54.12
N TRP A 16 -4.42 -22.99 53.02
CA TRP A 16 -3.25 -22.59 52.24
C TRP A 16 -2.61 -21.31 52.77
N THR A 17 -1.28 -21.22 52.72
CA THR A 17 -0.57 -19.94 52.90
C THR A 17 -0.68 -19.09 51.64
N GLN A 18 -0.42 -17.78 51.72
CA GLN A 18 -0.37 -16.93 50.51
C GLN A 18 0.65 -17.47 49.50
N LYS A 19 1.81 -17.93 49.98
CA LYS A 19 2.82 -18.63 49.16
C LYS A 19 2.29 -19.93 48.54
N GLY A 20 1.48 -20.68 49.27
CA GLY A 20 0.86 -21.92 48.80
C GLY A 20 -0.15 -21.69 47.67
N LEU A 21 -1.02 -20.68 47.80
CA LEU A 21 -1.94 -20.29 46.72
C LEU A 21 -1.18 -19.72 45.52
N ALA A 22 -0.17 -18.90 45.77
CA ALA A 22 0.68 -18.32 44.73
C ALA A 22 1.36 -19.41 43.88
N ALA A 23 1.87 -20.47 44.50
CA ALA A 23 2.48 -21.61 43.81
C ALA A 23 1.47 -22.37 42.93
N LYS A 24 0.21 -22.49 43.35
CA LYS A 24 -0.85 -23.16 42.58
C LYS A 24 -1.26 -22.37 41.33
N LEU A 25 -1.27 -21.04 41.42
CA LEU A 25 -1.63 -20.12 40.34
C LEU A 25 -0.42 -19.64 39.51
N ASN A 26 0.78 -20.14 39.82
CA ASN A 26 2.02 -19.71 39.20
C ASN A 26 2.22 -18.17 39.20
N VAL A 27 1.90 -17.53 40.33
CA VAL A 27 2.10 -16.08 40.56
C VAL A 27 3.00 -15.84 41.77
N SER A 28 3.39 -14.58 41.99
CA SER A 28 4.13 -14.23 43.21
C SER A 28 3.22 -14.19 44.44
N ASP A 29 3.77 -14.48 45.61
CA ASP A 29 3.11 -14.30 46.91
C ASP A 29 2.66 -12.85 47.13
N LYS A 30 3.45 -11.87 46.66
CA LYS A 30 3.10 -10.45 46.62
C LYS A 30 1.84 -10.20 45.79
N THR A 31 1.65 -10.90 44.68
CA THR A 31 0.46 -10.81 43.83
C THR A 31 -0.78 -11.23 44.62
N ILE A 32 -0.74 -12.39 45.30
CA ILE A 32 -1.83 -12.84 46.17
C ILE A 32 -2.11 -11.84 47.29
N SER A 33 -1.06 -11.37 47.98
CA SER A 33 -1.22 -10.35 49.04
C SER A 33 -1.84 -9.05 48.51
N SER A 34 -1.51 -8.66 47.28
CA SER A 34 -2.06 -7.47 46.64
C SER A 34 -3.56 -7.62 46.34
N TRP A 35 -3.98 -8.81 45.88
CA TRP A 35 -5.40 -9.12 45.69
C TRP A 35 -6.17 -9.17 47.00
N GLU A 36 -5.65 -9.86 48.01
CA GLU A 36 -6.30 -9.98 49.33
C GLU A 36 -6.43 -8.64 50.08
N THR A 37 -5.59 -7.66 49.74
CA THR A 37 -5.63 -6.30 50.29
C THR A 37 -6.37 -5.30 49.38
N GLY A 38 -6.87 -5.75 48.21
CA GLY A 38 -7.61 -4.92 47.27
C GLY A 38 -6.76 -3.88 46.53
N ARG A 39 -5.43 -4.02 46.52
CA ARG A 39 -4.52 -3.11 45.78
C ARG A 39 -4.55 -3.36 44.28
N THR A 40 -4.67 -4.62 43.88
CA THR A 40 -4.84 -5.05 42.49
C THR A 40 -5.94 -6.10 42.40
N TYR A 41 -6.35 -6.47 41.19
CA TYR A 41 -7.32 -7.53 40.94
C TYR A 41 -6.71 -8.62 40.05
N PRO A 42 -7.18 -9.88 40.13
CA PRO A 42 -6.75 -10.93 39.22
C PRO A 42 -7.33 -10.71 37.83
N GLU A 43 -6.58 -11.05 36.78
CA GLU A 43 -7.09 -11.05 35.40
C GLU A 43 -8.13 -12.17 35.21
N LEU A 44 -8.93 -12.09 34.13
CA LEU A 44 -10.02 -13.05 33.87
C LEU A 44 -9.55 -14.52 33.87
N SER A 45 -8.38 -14.83 33.31
CA SER A 45 -7.83 -16.19 33.34
C SER A 45 -7.57 -16.67 34.76
N LEU A 46 -6.96 -15.83 35.59
CA LEU A 46 -6.66 -16.14 36.99
C LEU A 46 -7.92 -16.23 37.85
N LEU A 47 -8.97 -15.47 37.51
CA LEU A 47 -10.28 -15.61 38.15
C LEU A 47 -10.93 -16.96 37.83
N VAL A 48 -10.80 -17.45 36.58
CA VAL A 48 -11.26 -18.79 36.20
C VAL A 48 -10.47 -19.85 36.97
N GLU A 49 -9.14 -19.75 36.99
CA GLU A 49 -8.29 -20.68 37.76
C GLU A 49 -8.61 -20.67 39.27
N LEU A 50 -8.86 -19.49 39.84
CA LEU A 50 -9.31 -19.36 41.24
C LEU A 50 -10.66 -20.07 41.46
N SER A 51 -11.61 -19.91 40.55
CA SER A 51 -12.92 -20.57 40.63
C SER A 51 -12.80 -22.10 40.60
N GLU A 52 -11.90 -22.63 39.77
CA GLU A 52 -11.59 -24.05 39.68
C GLU A 52 -10.89 -24.56 40.95
N LEU A 53 -9.84 -23.87 41.40
CA LEU A 53 -9.08 -24.23 42.61
C LEU A 53 -9.93 -24.21 43.88
N PHE A 54 -10.86 -23.26 43.97
CA PHE A 54 -11.76 -23.10 45.11
C PHE A 54 -13.05 -23.91 44.98
N ASN A 55 -13.26 -24.59 43.84
CA ASN A 55 -14.46 -25.34 43.52
C ASN A 55 -15.75 -24.51 43.73
N THR A 56 -15.77 -23.29 43.17
CA THR A 56 -16.87 -22.32 43.26
C THR A 56 -17.15 -21.74 41.88
N SER A 57 -18.33 -21.17 41.65
CA SER A 57 -18.61 -20.49 40.39
C SER A 57 -17.95 -19.11 40.35
N LEU A 58 -17.66 -18.62 39.14
CA LEU A 58 -17.15 -17.27 38.97
C LEU A 58 -18.13 -16.20 39.48
N ASP A 59 -19.44 -16.46 39.36
CA ASP A 59 -20.50 -15.59 39.88
C ASP A 59 -20.48 -15.48 41.41
N GLU A 60 -20.25 -16.60 42.09
CA GLU A 60 -20.09 -16.62 43.55
C GLU A 60 -18.82 -15.88 43.96
N LEU A 61 -17.70 -16.17 43.27
CA LEU A 61 -16.39 -15.56 43.51
C LEU A 61 -16.40 -14.02 43.33
N LEU A 62 -17.18 -13.51 42.38
CA LEU A 62 -17.29 -12.08 42.06
C LEU A 62 -18.48 -11.39 42.74
N LYS A 63 -19.27 -12.12 43.55
CA LYS A 63 -20.48 -11.59 44.17
C LYS A 63 -20.18 -10.37 45.03
N GLY A 64 -20.87 -9.27 44.73
CA GLY A 64 -20.73 -8.00 45.46
C GLY A 64 -19.64 -7.04 44.93
N ASP A 65 -18.90 -7.42 43.87
CA ASP A 65 -17.89 -6.56 43.23
C ASP A 65 -18.30 -6.16 41.80
N GLU A 66 -19.37 -5.37 41.68
CA GLU A 66 -19.88 -4.89 40.37
C GLU A 66 -18.83 -4.12 39.55
N GLU A 67 -17.95 -3.38 40.22
CA GLU A 67 -16.87 -2.63 39.59
C GLU A 67 -15.87 -3.54 38.86
N VAL A 68 -15.58 -4.73 39.43
CA VAL A 68 -14.68 -5.71 38.81
C VAL A 68 -15.33 -6.31 37.57
N VAL A 69 -16.61 -6.68 37.67
CA VAL A 69 -17.39 -7.23 36.54
C VAL A 69 -17.46 -6.22 35.39
N LYS A 70 -17.75 -4.94 35.68
CA LYS A 70 -17.79 -3.87 34.67
C LYS A 70 -16.44 -3.66 33.98
N ARG A 71 -15.33 -3.72 34.72
CA ARG A 71 -13.98 -3.61 34.14
C ARG A 71 -13.67 -4.76 33.20
N ILE A 72 -13.95 -6.00 33.61
CA ILE A 72 -13.73 -7.19 32.78
C ILE A 72 -14.54 -7.10 31.48
N ASP A 73 -15.83 -6.74 31.56
CA ASP A 73 -16.68 -6.58 30.38
C ASP A 73 -16.15 -5.50 29.43
N LYS A 74 -15.70 -4.37 29.98
CA LYS A 74 -15.08 -3.29 29.19
C LYS A 74 -13.81 -3.77 28.49
N ASP A 75 -12.92 -4.48 29.17
CA ASP A 75 -11.66 -4.97 28.61
C ASP A 75 -11.89 -5.99 27.49
N VAL A 76 -12.87 -6.88 27.65
CA VAL A 76 -13.27 -7.85 26.61
C VAL A 76 -13.82 -7.14 25.37
N LYS A 77 -14.72 -6.15 25.56
CA LYS A 77 -15.27 -5.36 24.46
C LYS A 77 -14.17 -4.58 23.72
N LEU A 78 -13.24 -3.97 24.46
CA LEU A 78 -12.14 -3.19 23.90
C LEU A 78 -11.23 -4.05 23.02
N LYS A 79 -10.83 -5.25 23.47
CA LYS A 79 -10.04 -6.20 22.68
C LYS A 79 -10.74 -6.60 21.37
N LYS A 80 -12.05 -6.80 21.42
CA LYS A 80 -12.86 -7.12 20.23
C LYS A 80 -12.89 -5.96 19.24
N VAL A 81 -13.05 -4.72 19.71
CA VAL A 81 -13.02 -3.51 18.86
C VAL A 81 -11.65 -3.34 18.21
N TYR A 82 -10.55 -3.47 18.95
CA TYR A 82 -9.20 -3.38 18.37
C TYR A 82 -8.94 -4.46 17.32
N LYS A 83 -9.41 -5.70 17.55
CA LYS A 83 -9.28 -6.78 16.56
C LYS A 83 -10.00 -6.45 15.25
N TYR A 84 -11.25 -6.00 15.31
CA TYR A 84 -11.99 -5.62 14.10
C TYR A 84 -11.45 -4.35 13.44
N GLY A 85 -10.96 -3.39 14.24
CA GLY A 85 -10.27 -2.21 13.73
C GLY A 85 -9.04 -2.58 12.91
N LEU A 86 -8.19 -3.48 13.43
CA LEU A 86 -7.01 -3.95 12.70
C LEU A 86 -7.37 -4.66 11.39
N ILE A 87 -8.39 -5.53 11.41
CA ILE A 87 -8.88 -6.21 10.20
C ILE A 87 -9.38 -5.18 9.17
N ALA A 88 -10.16 -4.17 9.60
CA ALA A 88 -10.65 -3.13 8.72
C ALA A 88 -9.51 -2.30 8.11
N THR A 89 -8.48 -1.94 8.89
CA THR A 89 -7.31 -1.21 8.39
C THR A 89 -6.56 -2.03 7.33
N LEU A 90 -6.36 -3.33 7.56
CA LEU A 90 -5.71 -4.23 6.59
C LEU A 90 -6.52 -4.34 5.29
N LEU A 91 -7.85 -4.40 5.37
CA LEU A 91 -8.73 -4.42 4.19
C LEU A 91 -8.67 -3.12 3.41
N ILE A 92 -8.60 -1.96 4.09
CA ILE A 92 -8.46 -0.65 3.43
C ILE A 92 -7.12 -0.58 2.68
N VAL A 93 -6.02 -1.01 3.31
CA VAL A 93 -4.70 -1.04 2.67
C VAL A 93 -4.71 -1.98 1.46
N PHE A 94 -5.28 -3.17 1.60
CA PHE A 94 -5.37 -4.14 0.51
C PHE A 94 -6.22 -3.63 -0.66
N SER A 95 -7.36 -3.02 -0.38
CA SER A 95 -8.20 -2.35 -1.38
C SER A 95 -7.44 -1.22 -2.09
N GLY A 96 -6.65 -0.43 -1.35
CA GLY A 96 -5.79 0.60 -1.91
C GLY A 96 -4.73 0.05 -2.87
N ILE A 97 -4.11 -1.08 -2.54
CA ILE A 97 -3.16 -1.77 -3.44
C ILE A 97 -3.86 -2.22 -4.73
N ILE A 98 -5.03 -2.86 -4.63
CA ILE A 98 -5.81 -3.28 -5.81
C ILE A 98 -6.18 -2.07 -6.66
N PHE A 99 -6.70 -1.01 -6.04
CA PHE A 99 -7.05 0.23 -6.73
C PHE A 99 -5.86 0.79 -7.49
N LEU A 100 -4.68 0.88 -6.86
CA LEU A 100 -3.46 1.35 -7.51
C LEU A 100 -3.07 0.47 -8.70
N THR A 101 -3.18 -0.86 -8.59
CA THR A 101 -2.85 -1.77 -9.70
C THR A 101 -3.82 -1.67 -10.87
N GLN A 102 -5.12 -1.46 -10.61
CA GLN A 102 -6.13 -1.31 -11.67
C GLN A 102 -6.06 0.06 -12.35
N TYR A 103 -5.82 1.13 -11.58
CA TYR A 103 -5.65 2.49 -12.11
C TYR A 103 -4.28 2.75 -12.76
N GLN A 104 -3.35 1.80 -12.64
CA GLN A 104 -2.06 1.83 -13.33
C GLN A 104 -2.21 1.79 -14.86
N ASN A 105 -3.33 1.31 -15.37
CA ASN A 105 -3.60 1.31 -16.79
C ASN A 105 -4.11 2.69 -17.22
N GLN A 106 -3.18 3.51 -17.76
CA GLN A 106 -3.41 4.69 -18.61
C GLN A 106 -3.45 6.08 -17.94
N ASN A 107 -2.74 6.31 -16.82
CA ASN A 107 -2.60 7.66 -16.27
C ASN A 107 -1.13 8.08 -16.06
N GLN A 108 -0.67 9.03 -16.86
CA GLN A 108 0.71 9.56 -16.78
C GLN A 108 1.08 10.10 -15.39
N TRP A 109 0.11 10.63 -14.63
CA TRP A 109 0.38 11.14 -13.28
C TRP A 109 0.67 10.02 -12.30
N VAL A 110 -0.13 8.94 -12.35
CA VAL A 110 0.08 7.75 -11.52
C VAL A 110 1.43 7.12 -11.88
N ASP A 111 1.71 7.02 -13.17
CA ASP A 111 2.93 6.39 -13.66
C ASP A 111 4.20 7.13 -13.26
N ARG A 112 4.14 8.46 -13.23
CA ARG A 112 5.25 9.33 -12.79
C ARG A 112 5.67 9.05 -11.33
N PHE A 113 4.71 8.83 -10.44
CA PHE A 113 4.97 8.72 -9.00
C PHE A 113 5.00 7.29 -8.47
N ASN A 114 4.62 6.29 -9.27
CA ASN A 114 4.60 4.89 -8.85
C ASN A 114 6.04 4.38 -8.54
N PRO A 115 6.40 4.06 -7.28
CA PRO A 115 7.77 3.65 -6.94
C PRO A 115 8.15 2.26 -7.45
N PHE A 116 7.18 1.43 -7.85
CA PHE A 116 7.40 0.03 -8.25
C PHE A 116 7.66 -0.16 -9.75
N MET A 117 7.46 0.90 -10.55
CA MET A 117 7.75 0.85 -11.98
C MET A 117 9.15 1.38 -12.28
N GLU A 118 9.83 0.75 -13.22
CA GLU A 118 11.17 1.16 -13.65
C GLU A 118 11.12 2.14 -14.82
N MET A 119 12.10 3.04 -14.89
CA MET A 119 12.27 3.91 -16.06
C MET A 119 12.90 3.09 -17.19
N LYS A 120 12.19 2.99 -18.31
CA LYS A 120 12.67 2.37 -19.54
C LYS A 120 13.18 3.40 -20.54
N ILE A 121 13.95 2.91 -21.50
CA ILE A 121 14.42 3.66 -22.66
C ILE A 121 13.94 2.92 -23.89
N GLY A 122 13.10 3.57 -24.68
CA GLY A 122 12.63 3.05 -25.95
C GLY A 122 13.02 3.93 -27.12
N TYR A 123 12.78 3.43 -28.32
CA TYR A 123 13.07 4.12 -29.58
C TYR A 123 11.80 4.32 -30.38
N ALA A 124 11.66 5.50 -30.99
CA ALA A 124 10.47 5.86 -31.74
C ALA A 124 10.83 6.53 -33.07
N THR A 125 10.04 6.23 -34.10
CA THR A 125 10.02 7.02 -35.35
C THR A 125 9.00 8.14 -35.17
N LEU A 126 9.39 9.37 -35.51
CA LEU A 126 8.57 10.56 -35.35
C LEU A 126 8.16 11.12 -36.71
N PRO A 127 7.01 11.82 -36.80
CA PRO A 127 6.66 12.58 -37.99
C PRO A 127 7.70 13.69 -38.22
N THR A 128 8.00 13.94 -39.49
CA THR A 128 9.00 14.95 -39.92
C THR A 128 8.55 16.39 -39.67
N SER A 129 7.25 16.64 -39.63
CA SER A 129 6.66 17.93 -39.30
C SER A 129 5.74 17.82 -38.10
N VAL A 130 5.87 18.76 -37.16
CA VAL A 130 4.91 18.95 -36.07
C VAL A 130 3.94 20.08 -36.43
N THR A 131 2.73 19.98 -35.92
CA THR A 131 1.77 21.09 -35.94
C THR A 131 1.93 21.95 -34.71
N TYR A 132 1.35 23.14 -34.73
CA TYR A 132 1.41 24.14 -33.67
C TYR A 132 0.00 24.65 -33.39
N ASN A 133 -0.32 24.92 -32.13
CA ASN A 133 -1.56 25.58 -31.69
C ASN A 133 -2.83 25.01 -32.38
N ASP A 134 -3.10 23.71 -32.14
CA ASP A 134 -4.24 22.95 -32.66
C ASP A 134 -4.17 22.68 -34.17
N GLY A 135 -3.07 22.08 -34.64
CA GLY A 135 -2.98 21.56 -36.00
C GLY A 135 -2.47 22.54 -37.05
N LYS A 136 -2.04 23.75 -36.66
CA LYS A 136 -1.61 24.79 -37.62
C LYS A 136 -0.14 24.60 -38.00
N LYS A 137 0.22 25.02 -39.21
CA LYS A 137 1.63 25.10 -39.63
C LYS A 137 2.30 26.30 -38.95
N TYR A 138 3.61 26.17 -38.73
CA TYR A 138 4.44 27.26 -38.23
C TYR A 138 4.30 28.50 -39.13
N LYS A 139 4.12 29.66 -38.52
CA LYS A 139 4.11 30.96 -39.18
C LYS A 139 5.24 31.83 -38.64
N GLU A 140 6.10 32.32 -39.52
CA GLU A 140 7.23 33.17 -39.15
C GLU A 140 6.81 34.62 -38.82
N ASP A 141 5.55 34.99 -39.11
CA ASP A 141 4.97 36.31 -38.83
C ASP A 141 4.68 36.49 -37.33
N GLY A 142 5.70 36.96 -36.60
CA GLY A 142 5.87 36.90 -35.15
C GLY A 142 4.97 37.79 -34.28
N LYS A 143 3.65 37.65 -34.37
CA LYS A 143 2.70 38.32 -33.44
C LYS A 143 2.13 37.42 -32.34
N LYS A 144 2.31 36.10 -32.41
CA LYS A 144 1.79 35.15 -31.42
C LYS A 144 2.80 34.04 -31.15
N GLU A 145 2.94 33.69 -29.88
CA GLU A 145 3.70 32.51 -29.45
C GLU A 145 3.08 31.24 -30.07
N GLN A 146 3.95 30.35 -30.54
CA GLN A 146 3.57 29.10 -31.17
C GLN A 146 4.20 27.94 -30.40
N TYR A 147 3.35 27.10 -29.84
CA TYR A 147 3.77 25.90 -29.11
C TYR A 147 3.52 24.68 -30.00
N PRO A 148 4.50 23.78 -30.13
CA PRO A 148 4.30 22.54 -30.87
C PRO A 148 3.22 21.71 -30.19
N ASP A 149 2.34 21.13 -30.99
CA ASP A 149 1.36 20.17 -30.50
C ASP A 149 2.07 18.90 -30.03
N PRO A 150 1.55 18.20 -29.01
CA PRO A 150 2.15 16.95 -28.55
C PRO A 150 2.16 15.90 -29.66
N TYR A 151 3.21 15.09 -29.65
CA TYR A 151 3.20 13.83 -30.37
C TYR A 151 2.13 12.92 -29.76
N LYS A 152 1.27 12.35 -30.60
CA LYS A 152 0.18 11.46 -30.19
C LYS A 152 0.29 10.11 -30.87
N ASN A 153 -0.02 9.05 -30.13
CA ASN A 153 -0.02 7.67 -30.60
C ASN A 153 1.31 7.26 -31.25
N ILE A 154 2.42 7.66 -30.64
CA ILE A 154 3.75 7.26 -31.13
C ILE A 154 4.08 5.88 -30.57
N TRP A 155 4.33 4.91 -31.45
CA TRP A 155 4.87 3.63 -31.03
C TRP A 155 6.30 3.79 -30.53
N VAL A 156 6.52 3.42 -29.28
CA VAL A 156 7.84 3.38 -28.65
C VAL A 156 8.21 1.92 -28.45
N ALA A 157 9.26 1.48 -29.15
CA ALA A 157 9.80 0.14 -29.02
C ALA A 157 10.71 0.06 -27.78
N ASP A 158 10.32 -0.73 -26.80
CA ASP A 158 11.05 -0.92 -25.53
C ASP A 158 12.18 -1.94 -25.70
N ASP A 159 11.98 -2.94 -26.56
CA ASP A 159 12.90 -4.06 -26.73
C ASP A 159 13.08 -4.47 -28.20
N PRO A 160 14.10 -5.29 -28.52
CA PRO A 160 14.37 -5.72 -29.90
C PRO A 160 13.46 -6.85 -30.38
N PHE A 161 12.56 -7.36 -29.55
CA PHE A 161 11.59 -8.41 -29.90
C PHE A 161 10.27 -7.82 -30.39
N GLY A 162 10.10 -6.50 -30.34
CA GLY A 162 8.92 -5.80 -30.81
C GLY A 162 7.94 -5.44 -29.70
N GLU A 163 8.31 -5.62 -28.42
CA GLU A 163 7.51 -5.09 -27.32
C GLU A 163 7.62 -3.58 -27.26
N GLY A 164 6.52 -2.92 -26.92
CA GLY A 164 6.42 -1.48 -26.90
C GLY A 164 5.03 -1.01 -26.54
N MET A 165 4.83 0.31 -26.58
CA MET A 165 3.53 0.90 -26.34
C MET A 165 3.35 2.21 -27.09
N LEU A 166 2.08 2.59 -27.31
CA LEU A 166 1.71 3.90 -27.83
C LEU A 166 1.83 4.95 -26.72
N LEU A 167 2.61 5.98 -26.96
CA LEU A 167 2.83 7.08 -26.02
C LEU A 167 2.46 8.43 -26.63
N ASP A 168 1.91 9.27 -25.75
CA ASP A 168 1.65 10.68 -26.01
C ASP A 168 2.66 11.53 -25.22
N PHE A 169 3.37 12.42 -25.90
CA PHE A 169 4.39 13.26 -25.24
C PHE A 169 4.64 14.58 -25.95
N GLN A 170 5.08 15.56 -25.17
CA GLN A 170 5.45 16.89 -25.65
C GLN A 170 6.87 16.88 -26.24
N GLY A 171 7.05 17.58 -27.36
CA GLY A 171 8.35 17.72 -28.02
C GLY A 171 8.35 18.82 -29.08
N GLY A 172 9.54 19.31 -29.42
CA GLY A 172 9.72 20.32 -30.47
C GLY A 172 9.68 19.71 -31.88
N GLN A 173 9.92 20.53 -32.90
CA GLN A 173 10.11 20.04 -34.25
C GLN A 173 11.43 19.26 -34.36
N ALA A 174 11.35 18.05 -34.93
CA ALA A 174 12.54 17.24 -35.19
C ALA A 174 13.46 17.96 -36.20
N PRO A 175 14.78 18.03 -35.93
CA PRO A 175 15.74 18.55 -36.90
C PRO A 175 15.77 17.69 -38.18
N GLU A 176 16.18 18.29 -39.29
CA GLU A 176 16.30 17.60 -40.57
C GLU A 176 17.17 16.33 -40.45
N GLY A 177 16.64 15.19 -40.92
CA GLY A 177 17.32 13.89 -40.85
C GLY A 177 17.41 13.26 -39.45
N LYS A 178 16.76 13.84 -38.42
CA LYS A 178 16.70 13.33 -37.05
C LYS A 178 15.26 13.09 -36.57
N ASN A 179 14.43 12.53 -37.45
CA ASN A 179 13.03 12.19 -37.18
C ASN A 179 12.86 10.90 -36.35
N TYR A 180 13.81 10.64 -35.44
CA TYR A 180 13.77 9.52 -34.52
C TYR A 180 14.02 10.03 -33.11
N ALA A 181 13.47 9.37 -32.11
CA ALA A 181 13.65 9.75 -30.72
C ALA A 181 14.10 8.59 -29.84
N LEU A 182 15.01 8.92 -28.93
CA LEU A 182 15.24 8.18 -27.70
C LEU A 182 14.19 8.67 -26.68
N VAL A 183 13.34 7.77 -26.21
CA VAL A 183 12.24 8.10 -25.31
C VAL A 183 12.50 7.49 -23.95
N GLN A 184 12.64 8.31 -22.91
CA GLN A 184 12.74 7.83 -21.53
C GLN A 184 11.36 7.90 -20.88
N HIS A 185 10.77 6.76 -20.57
CA HIS A 185 9.39 6.67 -20.09
C HIS A 185 9.25 5.61 -19.00
N LYS A 186 8.07 5.62 -18.36
CA LYS A 186 7.68 4.72 -17.29
C LYS A 186 6.17 4.57 -17.42
N GLY A 187 5.70 3.39 -17.86
CA GLY A 187 4.34 3.24 -18.35
C GLY A 187 4.03 4.29 -19.43
N THR A 188 2.88 4.95 -19.31
CA THR A 188 2.44 6.04 -20.20
C THR A 188 3.16 7.37 -19.96
N TYR A 189 3.88 7.52 -18.85
CA TYR A 189 4.58 8.75 -18.53
C TYR A 189 5.91 8.86 -19.27
N VAL A 190 6.02 9.83 -20.17
CA VAL A 190 7.28 10.21 -20.80
C VAL A 190 7.98 11.30 -19.99
N ARG A 191 9.18 11.00 -19.50
CA ARG A 191 10.00 11.95 -18.73
C ARG A 191 10.76 12.92 -19.62
N ARG A 192 11.35 12.41 -20.71
CA ARG A 192 12.10 13.21 -21.69
C ARG A 192 12.28 12.46 -23.00
N ILE A 193 12.50 13.22 -24.06
CA ILE A 193 12.88 12.71 -25.37
C ILE A 193 14.19 13.36 -25.83
N SER A 194 14.89 12.69 -26.74
CA SER A 194 16.04 13.25 -27.44
C SER A 194 16.01 12.84 -28.91
N PHE A 195 16.13 13.82 -29.81
CA PHE A 195 16.18 13.55 -31.25
C PHE A 195 17.50 12.92 -31.65
N ILE A 196 17.42 11.80 -32.37
CA ILE A 196 18.57 11.00 -32.80
C ILE A 196 18.49 10.72 -34.31
N SER A 197 19.62 10.35 -34.88
CA SER A 197 19.68 9.89 -36.27
C SER A 197 19.36 8.39 -36.37
N TRP A 198 18.90 7.92 -37.54
CA TRP A 198 18.69 6.49 -37.78
C TRP A 198 19.91 5.65 -37.41
N LYS A 199 21.12 6.12 -37.73
CA LYS A 199 22.38 5.39 -37.46
C LYS A 199 22.70 5.24 -35.97
N SER A 200 22.09 6.06 -35.12
CA SER A 200 22.28 6.03 -33.66
C SER A 200 21.44 4.96 -32.96
N ILE A 201 20.40 4.45 -33.63
CA ILE A 201 19.55 3.38 -33.11
C ILE A 201 20.31 2.05 -33.22
N PRO A 202 20.36 1.22 -32.17
CA PRO A 202 21.00 -0.10 -32.25
C PRO A 202 20.42 -0.95 -33.40
N GLY A 203 21.27 -1.74 -34.06
CA GLY A 203 20.88 -2.54 -35.23
C GLY A 203 19.60 -3.36 -35.02
N VAL A 204 19.54 -4.07 -33.90
CA VAL A 204 18.41 -4.93 -33.53
C VAL A 204 17.07 -4.19 -33.43
N TYR A 205 17.06 -2.90 -33.04
CA TYR A 205 15.84 -2.09 -33.05
C TYR A 205 15.51 -1.58 -34.46
N ARG A 206 16.52 -1.28 -35.28
CA ARG A 206 16.32 -0.84 -36.66
C ARG A 206 15.67 -1.90 -37.54
N ASP A 207 15.83 -3.18 -37.20
CA ASP A 207 15.24 -4.30 -37.94
C ASP A 207 13.72 -4.42 -37.71
N ILE A 208 13.22 -3.93 -36.58
CA ILE A 208 11.80 -3.95 -36.21
C ILE A 208 11.10 -2.59 -36.39
N MET A 209 11.86 -1.50 -36.54
CA MET A 209 11.33 -0.15 -36.75
C MET A 209 11.24 0.20 -38.24
N SER A 210 10.19 0.91 -38.65
CA SER A 210 10.15 1.52 -39.99
C SER A 210 10.79 2.92 -40.00
N LYS A 211 11.42 3.25 -41.13
CA LYS A 211 11.88 4.60 -41.42
C LYS A 211 10.73 5.55 -41.76
N ASP A 212 9.63 5.01 -42.26
CA ASP A 212 8.42 5.77 -42.51
C ASP A 212 7.48 5.67 -41.31
N TYR A 213 7.06 6.83 -40.81
CA TYR A 213 6.16 6.93 -39.67
C TYR A 213 4.79 6.30 -39.96
N PHE A 214 4.32 6.36 -41.21
CA PHE A 214 3.01 5.83 -41.60
C PHE A 214 2.98 4.31 -41.81
N GLU A 215 4.15 3.66 -41.81
CA GLU A 215 4.28 2.20 -41.94
C GLU A 215 4.48 1.49 -40.60
N VAL A 216 4.56 2.23 -39.49
CA VAL A 216 4.51 1.63 -38.16
C VAL A 216 3.22 0.80 -38.12
N PRO A 217 3.27 -0.50 -37.76
CA PRO A 217 2.07 -1.30 -37.72
C PRO A 217 1.09 -0.58 -36.80
N SER A 218 0.03 -0.02 -37.38
CA SER A 218 -1.21 0.07 -36.64
C SER A 218 -1.50 -1.39 -36.32
N MET A 219 -1.13 -1.83 -35.11
CA MET A 219 -1.73 -3.01 -34.53
C MET A 219 -3.20 -2.64 -34.47
N LYS A 220 -3.90 -2.98 -35.56
CA LYS A 220 -5.35 -2.96 -35.66
C LYS A 220 -5.85 -3.65 -34.41
N GLU A 221 -6.82 -2.96 -33.79
CA GLU A 221 -7.64 -3.42 -32.67
C GLU A 221 -7.90 -4.93 -32.65
#